data_AF-A0A3B8P1Q6-F1
#
_entry.id   AF-A0A3B8P1Q6-F1
#
_cell.length_a   1.000
_cell.length_b   1.000
_cell.length_c   1.000
_cell.angle_alpha   90.00
_cell.angle_beta   90.00
_cell.angle_gamma   90.00
#
_symmetry.space_group_name_H-M   'P 1'
#
loop_
_entity.id
_entity.type
_entity.pdbx_description
1 polymer ?
#
loop_
_entity_poly.entity_id
_entity_poly.type
_entity_poly.pdbx_seq_one_letter_code
_entity_poly.pdbx_strand_id
1 'polypeptide(L)'
;NGIYPGFCRDAGHRREGAAIRLRVPELTYRFTDRVQGEFQQHLGREVGDFVIQRRDGLYAYQLAVVLDDAWQGVTDVVRGADLLDNTPRQLYLQELLGLSQPRYLHIPLIVQPDGHKLGKTYRSPPLQADQATPLLLRALRALGQPCDPTLLQATPAQVLDIARQHWRPEAIAQRTTVPEADLH
;
A
#
# COMPACT_ATOMS: atom_id res chain seq x y z
N ASN A 1 0.49 17.12 -9.74
CA ASN A 1 1.66 16.25 -9.52
C ASN A 1 2.90 17.10 -9.28
N GLY A 2 3.24 17.32 -8.01
CA GLY A 2 4.33 18.21 -7.60
C GLY A 2 5.66 17.46 -7.44
N ILE A 3 6.18 16.92 -8.55
CA ILE A 3 7.50 16.29 -8.56
C ILE A 3 8.55 17.37 -8.33
N TYR A 4 9.46 17.14 -7.38
CA TYR A 4 10.45 18.14 -7.03
C TYR A 4 11.50 18.30 -8.16
N PRO A 5 11.75 19.51 -8.67
CA PRO A 5 12.58 19.74 -9.85
C PRO A 5 14.10 19.67 -9.59
N GLY A 6 14.53 19.37 -8.36
CA GLY A 6 15.96 19.15 -8.06
C GLY A 6 16.78 20.43 -7.80
N PHE A 7 16.17 21.60 -7.64
CA PHE A 7 16.86 22.89 -7.49
C PHE A 7 17.95 22.93 -6.39
N CYS A 8 17.80 22.13 -5.34
CA CYS A 8 18.72 22.11 -4.20
C CYS A 8 19.78 20.99 -4.24
N ARG A 9 19.82 20.14 -5.28
CA ARG A 9 20.71 18.95 -5.34
C ARG A 9 22.17 19.28 -5.08
N ASP A 10 22.65 20.37 -5.70
CA ASP A 10 24.05 20.78 -5.67
C ASP A 10 24.21 22.22 -5.15
N ALA A 11 23.18 22.76 -4.48
CA ALA A 11 23.13 24.16 -4.04
C ALA A 11 23.83 24.45 -2.70
N GLY A 12 24.32 23.40 -2.00
CA GLY A 12 25.09 23.56 -0.76
C GLY A 12 24.35 24.22 0.40
N HIS A 13 23.01 24.09 0.47
CA HIS A 13 22.22 24.69 1.53
C HIS A 13 22.53 24.09 2.91
N ARG A 14 22.40 24.92 3.95
CA ARG A 14 22.49 24.48 5.35
C ARG A 14 21.28 23.62 5.72
N ARG A 15 21.46 22.72 6.69
CA ARG A 15 20.40 21.82 7.16
C ARG A 15 19.34 22.54 7.99
N GLU A 16 19.71 23.60 8.72
CA GLU A 16 18.80 24.27 9.64
C GLU A 16 17.57 24.84 8.92
N GLY A 17 16.38 24.43 9.36
CA GLY A 17 15.13 24.88 8.77
C GLY A 17 14.93 24.43 7.32
N ALA A 18 15.59 23.35 6.87
CA ALA A 18 15.40 22.73 5.57
C ALA A 18 14.73 21.35 5.69
N ALA A 19 14.02 20.93 4.63
CA ALA A 19 13.62 19.53 4.50
C ALA A 19 14.78 18.69 3.96
N ILE A 20 14.87 17.44 4.39
CA ILE A 20 15.82 16.46 3.83
C ILE A 20 15.09 15.64 2.77
N ARG A 21 15.69 15.58 1.58
CA ARG A 21 15.20 14.80 0.45
C ARG A 21 16.20 13.71 0.09
N LEU A 22 15.70 12.55 -0.32
CA LEU A 22 16.53 11.50 -0.89
C LEU A 22 16.79 11.82 -2.36
N ARG A 23 18.06 11.90 -2.76
CA ARG A 23 18.44 12.03 -4.17
C ARG A 23 18.18 10.71 -4.89
N VAL A 24 17.32 10.73 -5.90
CA VAL A 24 17.00 9.54 -6.70
C VAL A 24 17.72 9.54 -8.06
N PRO A 25 18.07 8.36 -8.60
CA PRO A 25 18.76 8.23 -9.87
C PRO A 25 17.80 8.35 -11.07
N GLU A 26 18.37 8.62 -12.25
CA GLU A 26 17.65 8.58 -13.53
C GLU A 26 17.59 7.14 -14.06
N LEU A 27 16.78 6.30 -13.42
CA LEU A 27 16.56 4.91 -13.84
C LEU A 27 15.13 4.43 -13.61
N THR A 28 14.77 3.37 -14.33
CA THR A 28 13.54 2.60 -14.11
C THR A 28 13.78 1.52 -13.06
N TYR A 29 13.10 1.65 -11.92
CA TYR A 29 13.10 0.66 -10.85
C TYR A 29 11.97 -0.34 -11.10
N ARG A 30 12.24 -1.62 -10.84
CA ARG A 30 11.32 -2.74 -11.10
C ARG A 30 11.14 -3.58 -9.86
N PHE A 31 9.94 -4.09 -9.64
CA PHE A 31 9.69 -5.15 -8.68
C PHE A 31 8.48 -5.99 -9.10
N THR A 32 8.42 -7.22 -8.60
CA THR A 32 7.28 -8.10 -8.82
C THR A 32 6.33 -7.99 -7.64
N ASP A 33 5.10 -7.54 -7.88
CA ASP A 33 4.01 -7.64 -6.93
C ASP A 33 3.30 -8.99 -7.05
N ARG A 34 2.97 -9.62 -5.92
CA ARG A 34 2.35 -10.95 -5.89
C ARG A 34 0.90 -10.99 -6.40
N VAL A 35 0.22 -9.85 -6.53
CA VAL A 35 -1.11 -9.73 -7.15
C VAL A 35 -1.06 -8.88 -8.41
N GLN A 36 -0.38 -7.73 -8.37
CA GLN A 36 -0.37 -6.77 -9.47
C GLN A 36 0.64 -7.14 -10.58
N GLY A 37 1.52 -8.12 -10.34
CA GLY A 37 2.52 -8.58 -11.30
C GLY A 37 3.73 -7.66 -11.39
N GLU A 38 4.42 -7.68 -12.54
CA GLU A 38 5.57 -6.81 -12.80
C GLU A 38 5.17 -5.34 -12.76
N PHE A 39 5.77 -4.58 -11.85
CA PHE A 39 5.59 -3.14 -11.74
C PHE A 39 6.92 -2.42 -12.02
N GLN A 40 6.84 -1.32 -12.76
CA GLN A 40 8.00 -0.49 -13.07
C GLN A 40 7.66 0.99 -12.89
N GLN A 41 8.64 1.76 -12.42
CA GLN A 41 8.51 3.21 -12.29
C GLN A 41 9.88 3.88 -12.47
N HIS A 42 9.92 4.98 -13.21
CA HIS A 42 11.12 5.79 -13.37
C HIS A 42 11.31 6.72 -12.18
N LEU A 43 12.35 6.49 -11.36
CA LEU A 43 12.52 7.22 -10.10
C LEU A 43 12.71 8.72 -10.33
N GLY A 44 13.62 9.13 -11.22
CA GLY A 44 13.83 10.56 -11.52
C GLY A 44 12.59 11.30 -12.06
N ARG A 45 11.89 10.70 -13.03
CA ARG A 45 10.79 11.35 -13.78
C ARG A 45 9.43 11.27 -13.11
N GLU A 46 9.15 10.19 -12.37
CA GLU A 46 7.81 9.93 -11.81
C GLU A 46 7.76 10.12 -10.29
N VAL A 47 8.90 9.96 -9.60
CA VAL A 47 8.99 10.14 -8.14
C VAL A 47 9.67 11.46 -7.78
N GLY A 48 10.82 11.74 -8.39
CA GLY A 48 11.73 12.82 -8.03
C GLY A 48 12.32 12.68 -6.63
N ASP A 49 13.16 13.64 -6.23
CA ASP A 49 13.78 13.61 -4.90
C ASP A 49 12.71 13.83 -3.82
N PHE A 50 12.31 12.73 -3.18
CA PHE A 50 11.23 12.73 -2.22
C PHE A 50 11.73 13.08 -0.81
N VAL A 51 10.85 13.69 -0.02
CA VAL A 51 11.16 14.09 1.36
C VAL A 51 11.26 12.87 2.26
N ILE A 52 12.34 12.78 3.04
CA ILE A 52 12.53 11.78 4.11
C ILE A 52 12.44 12.42 5.51
N GLN A 53 12.72 13.72 5.62
CA GLN A 53 12.44 14.53 6.81
C GLN A 53 11.89 15.87 6.37
N ARG A 54 10.73 16.25 6.91
CA ARG A 54 10.07 17.51 6.61
C ARG A 54 10.79 18.68 7.29
N ARG A 55 10.52 19.90 6.80
CA ARG A 55 11.10 21.16 7.32
C ARG A 55 10.79 21.40 8.80
N ASP A 56 9.64 20.93 9.27
CA ASP A 56 9.20 20.99 10.67
C ASP A 56 9.81 19.87 11.54
N GLY A 57 10.76 19.09 11.02
CA GLY A 57 11.49 18.06 11.74
C GLY A 57 10.83 16.68 11.73
N LEU A 58 9.57 16.57 11.31
CA LEU A 58 8.84 15.30 11.27
C LEU A 58 9.39 14.38 10.17
N TYR A 59 9.65 13.12 10.52
CA TYR A 59 10.04 12.11 9.54
C TYR A 59 8.90 11.79 8.59
N ALA A 60 9.22 11.67 7.31
CA ALA A 60 8.23 11.31 6.31
C ALA A 60 7.89 9.82 6.41
N TYR A 61 6.66 9.48 6.03
CA TYR A 61 6.18 8.10 5.97
C TYR A 61 7.16 7.15 5.26
N GLN A 62 7.79 7.61 4.17
CA GLN A 62 8.74 6.81 3.37
C GLN A 62 9.94 6.33 4.19
N LEU A 63 10.45 7.15 5.11
CA LEU A 63 11.58 6.77 5.96
C LEU A 63 11.10 5.92 7.14
N ALA A 64 10.02 6.35 7.80
CA ALA A 64 9.49 5.66 8.97
C ALA A 64 9.15 4.19 8.67
N VAL A 65 8.36 3.95 7.61
CA VAL A 65 7.92 2.59 7.25
C VAL A 65 9.10 1.67 6.91
N VAL A 66 10.12 2.18 6.21
CA VAL A 66 11.29 1.39 5.83
C VAL A 66 12.11 0.97 7.06
N LEU A 67 12.29 1.87 8.01
CA LEU A 67 13.05 1.57 9.22
C LEU A 67 12.26 0.65 10.16
N ASP A 68 10.97 0.90 10.34
CA ASP A 68 10.11 0.12 11.23
C ASP A 68 9.93 -1.32 10.71
N ASP A 69 9.62 -1.50 9.42
CA ASP A 69 9.49 -2.84 8.80
C ASP A 69 10.79 -3.64 8.94
N ALA A 70 11.94 -3.00 8.69
CA ALA A 70 13.24 -3.65 8.82
C ALA A 70 13.57 -4.00 10.28
N TRP A 71 13.27 -3.10 11.22
CA TRP A 71 13.48 -3.34 12.65
C TRP A 71 12.60 -4.47 13.19
N GLN A 72 11.36 -4.58 12.71
CA GLN A 72 10.42 -5.64 13.07
C GLN A 72 10.67 -6.96 12.32
N GLY A 73 11.57 -6.99 11.34
CA GLY A 73 11.87 -8.18 10.54
C GLY A 73 10.72 -8.59 9.60
N VAL A 74 9.97 -7.62 9.07
CA VAL A 74 8.86 -7.88 8.14
C VAL A 74 9.38 -8.51 6.85
N THR A 75 8.84 -9.67 6.49
CA THR A 75 9.20 -10.41 5.26
C THR A 75 8.19 -10.23 4.13
N ASP A 76 6.95 -9.89 4.45
CA ASP A 76 5.83 -9.78 3.53
C ASP A 76 4.99 -8.55 3.88
N VAL A 77 4.89 -7.61 2.94
CA VAL A 77 4.06 -6.42 3.06
C VAL A 77 2.79 -6.63 2.24
N VAL A 78 1.66 -6.78 2.94
CA VAL A 78 0.32 -6.88 2.34
C VAL A 78 -0.44 -5.59 2.62
N ARG A 79 -0.75 -4.80 1.59
CA ARG A 79 -1.39 -3.47 1.75
C ARG A 79 -2.27 -3.09 0.56
N GLY A 80 -3.02 -1.98 0.66
CA GLY A 80 -3.88 -1.49 -0.43
C GLY A 80 -3.09 -1.01 -1.65
N ALA A 81 -3.65 -1.20 -2.84
CA ALA A 81 -3.04 -0.83 -4.12
C ALA A 81 -2.87 0.70 -4.33
N ASP A 82 -3.39 1.53 -3.43
CA ASP A 82 -3.14 2.97 -3.40
C ASP A 82 -1.71 3.32 -2.99
N LEU A 83 -0.98 2.35 -2.41
CA LEU A 83 0.42 2.48 -2.04
C LEU A 83 1.36 1.79 -3.04
N LEU A 84 0.84 1.24 -4.14
CA LEU A 84 1.64 0.49 -5.12
C LEU A 84 2.81 1.33 -5.67
N ASP A 85 2.53 2.59 -6.03
CA ASP A 85 3.51 3.57 -6.54
C ASP A 85 4.51 4.08 -5.48
N ASN A 86 4.32 3.76 -4.20
CA ASN A 86 5.26 4.05 -3.13
C ASN A 86 6.31 2.94 -2.98
N THR A 87 6.08 1.77 -3.54
CA THR A 87 6.96 0.61 -3.38
C THR A 87 8.34 0.82 -4.02
N PRO A 88 8.48 1.33 -5.26
CA PRO A 88 9.80 1.49 -5.88
C PRO A 88 10.73 2.42 -5.09
N ARG A 89 10.19 3.51 -4.54
CA ARG A 89 10.98 4.47 -3.76
C ARG A 89 11.36 3.95 -2.37
N GLN A 90 10.51 3.11 -1.77
CA GLN A 90 10.80 2.43 -0.50
C GLN A 90 11.85 1.34 -0.68
N LEU A 91 11.74 0.53 -1.74
CA LEU A 91 12.74 -0.48 -2.09
C LEU A 91 14.10 0.15 -2.39
N TYR A 92 14.13 1.25 -3.14
CA TYR A 92 15.37 2.00 -3.38
C TYR A 92 15.99 2.54 -2.08
N LEU A 93 15.18 3.05 -1.15
CA LEU A 93 15.68 3.49 0.15
C LEU A 93 16.23 2.31 0.98
N GLN A 94 15.57 1.16 0.96
CA GLN A 94 16.06 -0.06 1.62
C GLN A 94 17.41 -0.50 1.03
N GLU A 95 17.57 -0.46 -0.29
CA GLU A 95 18.83 -0.78 -0.98
C GLU A 95 19.97 0.12 -0.50
N LEU A 96 19.76 1.45 -0.48
CA LEU A 96 20.76 2.41 -0.01
C LEU A 96 21.17 2.21 1.44
N LEU A 97 20.25 1.74 2.28
CA LEU A 97 20.48 1.47 3.69
C LEU A 97 21.02 0.06 3.97
N GLY A 98 21.15 -0.80 2.94
CA GLY A 98 21.57 -2.19 3.10
C GLY A 98 20.55 -3.06 3.85
N LEU A 99 19.26 -2.70 3.78
CA LEU A 99 18.18 -3.41 4.46
C LEU A 99 17.61 -4.53 3.58
N SER A 100 17.03 -5.55 4.21
CA SER A 100 16.30 -6.61 3.51
C SER A 100 15.06 -6.07 2.81
N GLN A 101 14.82 -6.53 1.58
CA GLN A 101 13.62 -6.18 0.81
C GLN A 101 12.51 -7.22 0.98
N PRO A 102 11.33 -6.85 1.53
CA PRO A 102 10.24 -7.79 1.71
C PRO A 102 9.53 -8.09 0.39
N ARG A 103 8.71 -9.15 0.40
CA ARG A 103 7.81 -9.47 -0.71
C ARG A 103 6.57 -8.59 -0.61
N TYR A 104 6.10 -8.05 -1.73
CA TYR A 104 4.94 -7.16 -1.76
C TYR A 104 3.71 -7.85 -2.37
N LEU A 105 2.55 -7.55 -1.79
CA LEU A 105 1.24 -7.91 -2.31
C LEU A 105 0.29 -6.73 -2.14
N HIS A 106 -0.22 -6.18 -3.24
CA HIS A 106 -1.13 -5.04 -3.20
C HIS A 106 -2.58 -5.47 -3.52
N ILE A 107 -3.47 -5.35 -2.54
CA ILE A 107 -4.91 -5.70 -2.68
C ILE A 107 -5.73 -4.55 -3.27
N PRO A 108 -6.78 -4.84 -4.07
CA PRO A 108 -7.64 -3.81 -4.64
C PRO A 108 -8.39 -3.01 -3.57
N LEU A 109 -8.65 -1.73 -3.87
CA LEU A 109 -9.53 -0.89 -3.06
C LEU A 109 -10.98 -1.02 -3.49
N ILE A 110 -11.89 -1.10 -2.54
CA ILE A 110 -13.32 -0.98 -2.84
C ILE A 110 -13.62 0.48 -3.21
N VAL A 111 -14.30 0.69 -4.34
CA VAL A 111 -14.66 2.01 -4.88
C VAL A 111 -16.15 2.09 -5.14
N GLN A 112 -16.73 3.29 -5.01
CA GLN A 112 -18.14 3.51 -5.33
C GLN A 112 -18.39 3.52 -6.86
N PRO A 113 -19.64 3.33 -7.31
CA PRO A 113 -19.98 3.30 -8.75
C PRO A 113 -19.60 4.56 -9.54
N ASP A 114 -19.45 5.69 -8.86
CA ASP A 114 -18.97 6.96 -9.44
C ASP A 114 -17.44 7.02 -9.62
N GLY A 115 -16.73 5.93 -9.28
CA GLY A 115 -15.27 5.82 -9.37
C GLY A 115 -14.52 6.45 -8.21
N HIS A 116 -15.22 7.00 -7.21
CA HIS A 116 -14.57 7.57 -6.03
C HIS A 116 -14.10 6.48 -5.06
N LYS A 117 -12.85 6.62 -4.59
CA LYS A 117 -12.28 5.76 -3.54
C LYS A 117 -13.05 5.99 -2.24
N LEU A 118 -13.44 4.92 -1.53
CA LEU A 118 -14.07 4.94 -0.19
C LEU A 118 -13.14 5.47 0.93
N GLY A 119 -12.15 6.30 0.61
CA GLY A 119 -10.89 6.31 1.33
C GLY A 119 -10.43 7.60 2.00
N LYS A 120 -11.04 8.78 1.80
CA LYS A 120 -10.63 9.98 2.57
C LYS A 120 -11.51 11.22 2.41
N THR A 121 -12.25 11.37 1.32
CA THR A 121 -13.11 12.55 1.10
C THR A 121 -14.58 12.28 1.43
N TYR A 122 -15.00 11.01 1.42
CA TYR A 122 -16.33 10.59 1.83
C TYR A 122 -16.23 9.94 3.22
N ARG A 123 -17.11 10.34 4.14
CA ARG A 123 -17.22 9.80 5.49
C ARG A 123 -17.64 8.33 5.43
N SER A 124 -16.72 7.43 5.10
CA SER A 124 -16.96 6.00 5.24
C SER A 124 -17.36 5.74 6.68
N PRO A 125 -18.55 5.20 6.93
CA PRO A 125 -19.02 4.98 8.29
C PRO A 125 -18.03 4.06 9.01
N PRO A 126 -17.79 4.28 10.31
CA PRO A 126 -16.95 3.37 11.08
C PRO A 126 -17.51 1.96 11.00
N LEU A 127 -16.62 0.96 11.00
CA LEU A 127 -17.03 -0.43 11.06
C LEU A 127 -17.79 -0.67 12.37
N GLN A 128 -18.98 -1.25 12.29
CA GLN A 128 -19.78 -1.58 13.46
C GLN A 128 -19.58 -3.05 13.83
N ALA A 129 -19.31 -3.32 15.11
CA ALA A 129 -18.93 -4.65 15.58
C ALA A 129 -20.06 -5.68 15.45
N ASP A 130 -21.31 -5.25 15.55
CA ASP A 130 -22.51 -6.07 15.32
C ASP A 130 -22.67 -6.49 13.85
N GLN A 131 -22.00 -5.80 12.92
CA GLN A 131 -21.95 -6.12 11.48
C GLN A 131 -20.68 -6.89 11.09
N ALA A 132 -19.90 -7.41 12.04
CA ALA A 132 -18.60 -8.01 11.74
C ALA A 132 -18.68 -9.19 10.75
N THR A 133 -19.59 -10.15 10.95
CA THR A 133 -19.78 -11.29 10.04
C THR A 133 -20.09 -10.84 8.60
N PRO A 134 -21.15 -10.06 8.33
CA PRO A 134 -21.44 -9.64 6.96
C PRO A 134 -20.32 -8.78 6.34
N LEU A 135 -19.62 -7.96 7.12
CA LEU A 135 -18.48 -7.16 6.64
C LEU A 135 -17.26 -8.04 6.28
N LEU A 136 -16.98 -9.09 7.05
CA LEU A 136 -15.93 -10.07 6.73
C LEU A 136 -16.26 -10.83 5.45
N LEU A 137 -17.49 -11.32 5.30
CA LEU A 137 -17.92 -12.02 4.08
C LEU A 137 -17.83 -11.10 2.86
N ARG A 138 -18.22 -9.83 3.02
CA ARG A 138 -18.04 -8.81 1.98
C ARG A 138 -16.57 -8.60 1.62
N ALA A 139 -15.67 -8.53 2.60
CA ALA A 139 -14.24 -8.41 2.36
C ALA A 139 -13.67 -9.64 1.64
N LEU A 140 -14.09 -10.84 2.03
CA LEU A 140 -13.70 -12.09 1.37
C LEU A 140 -14.12 -12.12 -0.10
N ARG A 141 -15.35 -11.72 -0.41
CA ARG A 141 -15.83 -11.58 -1.80
C ARG A 141 -15.00 -10.56 -2.58
N ALA A 142 -14.68 -9.41 -1.98
CA ALA A 142 -13.84 -8.39 -2.62
C ALA A 142 -12.43 -8.92 -2.96
N LEU A 143 -11.92 -9.84 -2.14
CA LEU A 143 -10.64 -10.52 -2.31
C LEU A 143 -10.75 -11.80 -3.17
N GLY A 144 -11.91 -12.07 -3.78
CA GLY A 144 -12.15 -13.26 -4.61
C GLY A 144 -12.12 -14.58 -3.86
N GLN A 145 -12.21 -14.55 -2.52
CA GLN A 145 -12.12 -15.75 -1.70
C GLN A 145 -13.43 -16.55 -1.74
N PRO A 146 -13.36 -17.89 -1.63
CA PRO A 146 -14.54 -18.74 -1.49
C PRO A 146 -15.39 -18.29 -0.29
N CYS A 147 -16.67 -18.04 -0.52
CA CYS A 147 -17.59 -17.58 0.50
C CYS A 147 -18.87 -18.43 0.43
N ASP A 148 -19.01 -19.37 1.37
CA ASP A 148 -20.22 -20.17 1.49
C ASP A 148 -21.36 -19.31 2.09
N PRO A 149 -22.55 -19.25 1.46
CA PRO A 149 -23.72 -18.54 2.01
C PRO A 149 -24.11 -18.96 3.44
N THR A 150 -23.82 -20.21 3.85
CA THR A 150 -24.11 -20.70 5.21
C THR A 150 -23.36 -19.92 6.29
N LEU A 151 -22.25 -19.26 5.94
CA LEU A 151 -21.44 -18.46 6.87
C LEU A 151 -22.13 -17.18 7.35
N LEU A 152 -23.25 -16.77 6.76
CA LEU A 152 -24.03 -15.62 7.25
C LEU A 152 -24.51 -15.80 8.70
N GLN A 153 -24.68 -17.05 9.14
CA GLN A 153 -25.06 -17.38 10.52
C GLN A 153 -23.86 -17.68 11.42
N ALA A 154 -22.64 -17.64 10.89
CA ALA A 154 -21.42 -17.92 11.64
C ALA A 154 -20.94 -16.70 12.44
N THR A 155 -20.20 -16.97 13.50
CA THR A 155 -19.48 -15.93 14.25
C THR A 155 -18.30 -15.39 13.43
N PRO A 156 -17.83 -14.15 13.69
CA PRO A 156 -16.65 -13.60 13.01
C PRO A 156 -15.41 -14.49 13.12
N ALA A 157 -15.21 -15.14 14.27
CA ALA A 157 -14.09 -16.07 14.48
C ALA A 157 -14.18 -17.29 13.56
N GLN A 158 -15.36 -17.89 13.42
CA GLN A 158 -15.58 -19.02 12.51
C GLN A 158 -15.36 -18.62 11.04
N VAL A 159 -15.81 -17.43 10.63
CA VAL A 159 -15.56 -16.92 9.28
C VAL A 159 -14.05 -16.80 9.03
N LEU A 160 -13.30 -16.23 9.98
CA LEU A 160 -11.85 -16.07 9.87
C LEU A 160 -11.10 -17.42 9.86
N ASP A 161 -11.52 -18.38 10.68
CA ASP A 161 -10.92 -19.72 10.72
C ASP A 161 -11.09 -20.45 9.39
N ILE A 162 -12.28 -20.39 8.81
CA ILE A 162 -12.58 -20.99 7.50
C ILE A 162 -11.80 -20.29 6.40
N ALA A 163 -11.78 -18.94 6.41
CA ALA A 163 -11.03 -18.15 5.44
C ALA A 163 -9.53 -18.46 5.49
N ARG A 164 -8.95 -18.62 6.69
CA ARG A 164 -7.54 -18.97 6.85
C ARG A 164 -7.22 -20.34 6.25
N GLN A 165 -8.09 -21.33 6.42
CA GLN A 165 -7.89 -22.69 5.89
C GLN A 165 -8.01 -22.76 4.36
N HIS A 166 -8.80 -21.88 3.75
CA HIS A 166 -9.11 -21.90 2.33
C HIS A 166 -8.53 -20.70 1.57
N TRP A 167 -7.62 -19.95 2.19
CA TRP A 167 -7.04 -18.73 1.63
C TRP A 167 -6.29 -19.02 0.33
N ARG A 168 -6.65 -18.30 -0.73
CA ARG A 168 -6.03 -18.39 -2.06
C ARG A 168 -5.59 -17.00 -2.50
N PRO A 169 -4.31 -16.62 -2.29
CA PRO A 169 -3.83 -15.31 -2.72
C PRO A 169 -3.97 -15.10 -4.24
N GLU A 170 -3.86 -16.16 -5.02
CA GLU A 170 -4.06 -16.17 -6.48
C GLU A 170 -5.51 -15.89 -6.92
N ALA A 171 -6.48 -15.98 -6.00
CA ALA A 171 -7.87 -15.62 -6.29
C ALA A 171 -8.12 -14.10 -6.24
N ILE A 172 -7.17 -13.33 -5.68
CA ILE A 172 -7.26 -11.87 -5.67
C ILE A 172 -7.06 -11.38 -7.11
N ALA A 173 -8.08 -10.71 -7.65
CA ALA A 173 -8.02 -10.18 -9.01
C ALA A 173 -6.88 -9.17 -9.18
N GLN A 174 -6.13 -9.30 -10.28
CA GLN A 174 -5.10 -8.36 -10.72
C GLN A 174 -5.71 -7.04 -11.21
N ARG A 175 -6.25 -6.28 -10.26
CA ARG A 175 -6.80 -4.94 -10.45
C ARG A 175 -6.52 -4.10 -9.21
N THR A 176 -6.45 -2.79 -9.37
CA THR A 176 -6.21 -1.86 -8.26
C THR A 176 -7.48 -1.48 -7.51
N THR A 177 -8.66 -1.76 -8.08
CA THR A 177 -9.95 -1.38 -7.52
C THR A 177 -11.02 -2.45 -7.79
N VAL A 178 -11.98 -2.57 -6.88
CA VAL A 178 -13.19 -3.40 -7.01
C VAL A 178 -14.42 -2.50 -6.83
N PRO A 179 -15.37 -2.45 -7.78
CA PRO A 179 -16.62 -1.75 -7.59
C PRO A 179 -17.42 -2.31 -6.42
N GLU A 180 -17.98 -1.43 -5.58
CA GLU A 180 -18.83 -1.83 -4.45
C GLU A 180 -20.07 -2.61 -4.91
N ALA A 181 -20.61 -2.28 -6.09
CA ALA A 181 -21.74 -2.96 -6.69
C ALA A 181 -21.49 -4.45 -6.98
N ASP A 182 -20.23 -4.87 -7.14
CA ASP A 182 -19.86 -6.26 -7.41
C ASP A 182 -19.84 -7.14 -6.14
N LEU A 183 -20.09 -6.55 -4.95
CA LEU A 183 -19.89 -7.21 -3.66
C LEU A 183 -21.17 -7.74 -2.99
N HIS A 184 -22.31 -7.56 -3.64
CA HIS A 184 -23.63 -7.96 -3.13
C HIS A 184 -23.90 -9.46 -3.30
#